data_AF-A0ABC9B3L5-F1
#
_entry.id   AF-A0ABC9B3L5-F1
#
_cell.length_a   1.000
_cell.length_b   1.000
_cell.length_c   1.000
_cell.angle_alpha   90.00
_cell.angle_beta   90.00
_cell.angle_gamma   90.00
#
_symmetry.space_group_name_H-M   'P 1'
#
loop_
_entity.id
_entity.type
_entity.pdbx_description
1 polymer ?
#
loop_
_entity_poly.entity_id
_entity_poly.type
_entity_poly.pdbx_seq_one_letter_code
_entity_poly.pdbx_strand_id
1 'polypeptide(L)'
;MRYGKYCGVRYTGCPGEAPCDALDACCMLHDACVQATDNDYLNTWCNQSLLDCVAAARPEWTAVTFEGNQCNVTEVAGEITSVVEAAVYVKGILHHHNP
;
A
#
# COMPACT_ATOMS: atom_id res chain seq x y z
N MET A 1 6.68 -9.99 1.31
CA MET A 1 7.30 -8.78 1.89
C MET A 1 6.51 -8.39 3.15
N ARG A 2 7.19 -7.91 4.19
CA ARG A 2 6.61 -7.18 5.33
C ARG A 2 7.50 -5.98 5.63
N TYR A 3 6.94 -4.79 5.64
CA TYR A 3 7.65 -3.54 5.87
C TYR A 3 6.84 -2.66 6.84
N GLY A 4 7.52 -2.00 7.77
CA GLY A 4 6.85 -1.23 8.81
C GLY A 4 5.90 -2.09 9.62
N LYS A 5 4.68 -1.60 9.87
CA LYS A 5 3.60 -2.33 10.54
C LYS A 5 2.45 -2.71 9.61
N TYR A 6 2.32 -2.04 8.46
CA TYR A 6 1.15 -2.10 7.59
C TYR A 6 1.46 -2.57 6.17
N CYS A 7 2.70 -2.45 5.69
CA CYS A 7 3.00 -2.85 4.31
C CYS A 7 3.21 -4.37 4.18
N GLY A 8 2.16 -5.10 3.82
CA GLY A 8 2.25 -6.51 3.41
C GLY A 8 0.90 -7.20 3.20
N VAL A 9 0.88 -8.25 2.37
CA VAL A 9 -0.35 -9.02 2.14
C VAL A 9 -0.77 -9.77 3.41
N ARG A 10 -2.01 -9.54 3.86
CA ARG A 10 -2.56 -10.07 5.12
C ARG A 10 -1.67 -9.75 6.33
N TYR A 11 -1.08 -8.55 6.33
CA TYR A 11 -0.21 -8.06 7.37
C TYR A 11 -0.62 -6.61 7.65
N THR A 12 -1.06 -6.33 8.87
CA THR A 12 -1.54 -5.00 9.27
C THR A 12 -1.23 -4.75 10.74
N GLY A 13 -1.12 -3.47 11.13
CA GLY A 13 -0.82 -3.05 12.50
C GLY A 13 -2.03 -3.15 13.43
N CYS A 14 -1.78 -3.04 14.74
CA CYS A 14 -2.85 -3.02 15.73
C CYS A 14 -3.57 -1.66 15.75
N PRO A 15 -4.86 -1.61 16.19
CA PRO A 15 -5.57 -0.35 16.36
C PRO A 15 -4.78 0.63 17.26
N GLY A 16 -4.58 1.85 16.75
CA GLY A 16 -3.88 2.92 17.48
C GLY A 16 -2.36 2.92 17.35
N GLU A 17 -1.75 1.96 16.67
CA GLU A 17 -0.32 2.03 16.37
C GLU A 17 -0.03 3.10 15.31
N ALA A 18 0.99 3.92 15.55
CA ALA A 18 1.48 4.84 14.53
C ALA A 18 2.28 4.08 13.45
N PRO A 19 2.20 4.48 12.18
CA PRO A 19 3.03 3.95 11.10
C PRO A 19 4.50 4.28 11.34
N CYS A 20 5.39 3.43 10.85
CA CYS A 20 6.83 3.56 11.05
C CYS A 20 7.46 4.69 10.22
N ASP A 21 6.92 4.96 9.03
CA ASP A 21 7.31 6.07 8.17
C ASP A 21 6.18 6.43 7.19
N ALA A 22 6.46 7.32 6.24
CA ALA A 22 5.48 7.79 5.26
C ALA A 22 5.01 6.67 4.30
N LEU A 23 5.86 5.70 3.95
CA LEU A 23 5.47 4.58 3.10
C LEU A 23 4.53 3.63 3.88
N ASP A 24 4.87 3.34 5.13
CA ASP A 24 4.03 2.55 6.03
C ASP A 24 2.67 3.22 6.31
N ALA A 25 2.63 4.57 6.34
CA ALA A 25 1.39 5.32 6.46
C ALA A 25 0.47 5.15 5.24
N CYS A 26 1.03 5.08 4.02
CA CYS A 26 0.24 4.76 2.83
C CYS A 26 -0.40 3.37 2.93
N CYS A 27 0.36 2.38 3.41
CA CYS A 27 -0.18 1.03 3.62
C CYS A 27 -1.26 1.00 4.71
N MET A 28 -1.10 1.76 5.80
CA MET A 28 -2.13 1.89 6.84
C MET A 28 -3.45 2.41 6.28
N LEU A 29 -3.40 3.43 5.40
CA LEU A 29 -4.59 3.98 4.73
C LEU A 29 -5.22 2.96 3.78
N HIS A 30 -4.40 2.21 3.03
CA HIS A 30 -4.88 1.17 2.13
C HIS A 30 -5.57 0.02 2.87
N ASP A 31 -4.97 -0.48 3.96
CA ASP A 31 -5.57 -1.54 4.79
C ASP A 31 -6.92 -1.11 5.36
N ALA A 32 -7.02 0.11 5.88
CA ALA A 32 -8.27 0.67 6.39
C ALA A 32 -9.32 0.81 5.28
N CYS A 33 -8.91 1.21 4.07
CA CYS A 33 -9.78 1.29 2.91
C CYS A 33 -10.33 -0.09 2.50
N VAL A 34 -9.45 -1.10 2.42
CA VAL A 34 -9.83 -2.48 2.08
C VAL A 34 -10.79 -3.03 3.14
N GLN A 35 -10.51 -2.80 4.43
CA GLN A 35 -11.40 -3.21 5.52
C GLN A 35 -12.79 -2.55 5.41
N ALA A 36 -12.84 -1.28 5.01
CA ALA A 36 -14.09 -0.54 4.81
C ALA A 36 -14.84 -0.94 3.51
N THR A 37 -14.23 -1.73 2.64
CA THR A 37 -14.79 -2.16 1.35
C THR A 37 -14.96 -3.68 1.30
N ASP A 38 -15.48 -4.27 2.38
CA ASP A 38 -15.75 -5.71 2.51
C ASP A 38 -14.53 -6.62 2.29
N ASN A 39 -13.33 -6.11 2.59
CA ASN A 39 -12.04 -6.75 2.31
C ASN A 39 -11.79 -6.99 0.81
N ASP A 40 -12.34 -6.15 -0.08
CA ASP A 40 -12.07 -6.17 -1.51
C ASP A 40 -10.68 -5.61 -1.82
N TYR A 41 -9.66 -6.47 -1.80
CA TYR A 41 -8.30 -6.12 -2.20
C TYR A 41 -8.16 -5.66 -3.66
N LEU A 42 -9.16 -5.91 -4.51
CA LEU A 42 -9.16 -5.42 -5.88
C LEU A 42 -9.84 -4.04 -5.99
N ASN A 43 -10.41 -3.49 -4.93
CA ASN A 43 -11.09 -2.20 -4.95
C ASN A 43 -10.22 -1.12 -5.64
N THR A 44 -10.70 -0.60 -6.77
CA THR A 44 -9.93 0.33 -7.60
C THR A 44 -9.67 1.65 -6.89
N TRP A 45 -10.60 2.09 -6.04
CA TRP A 45 -10.42 3.32 -5.27
C TRP A 45 -9.32 3.16 -4.21
N CYS A 46 -9.31 2.06 -3.46
CA CYS A 46 -8.23 1.76 -2.51
C CYS A 46 -6.88 1.66 -3.22
N ASN A 47 -6.81 0.88 -4.30
CA ASN A 47 -5.56 0.63 -5.02
C ASN A 47 -5.02 1.89 -5.70
N GLN A 48 -5.88 2.70 -6.33
CA GLN A 48 -5.44 3.97 -6.92
C GLN A 48 -4.98 4.96 -5.85
N SER A 49 -5.69 5.06 -4.73
CA SER A 49 -5.30 5.93 -3.61
C SER A 49 -3.94 5.52 -3.01
N LEU A 50 -3.64 4.22 -2.97
CA LEU A 50 -2.33 3.72 -2.55
C LEU A 50 -1.23 4.14 -3.53
N LEU A 51 -1.45 3.99 -4.84
CA LEU A 51 -0.48 4.42 -5.87
C LEU A 51 -0.19 5.93 -5.76
N ASP A 52 -1.23 6.74 -5.62
CA ASP A 52 -1.11 8.20 -5.49
C ASP A 52 -0.37 8.58 -4.19
N CYS A 53 -0.65 7.88 -3.08
CA CYS A 53 0.02 8.10 -1.80
C CYS A 53 1.51 7.77 -1.88
N VAL A 54 1.88 6.60 -2.41
CA VAL A 54 3.29 6.18 -2.54
C VAL A 54 4.06 7.17 -3.41
N ALA A 55 3.47 7.63 -4.51
CA ALA A 55 4.08 8.63 -5.37
C ALA A 55 4.28 9.98 -4.65
N ALA A 56 3.29 10.45 -3.90
CA ALA A 56 3.35 11.70 -3.15
C ALA A 56 4.34 11.65 -1.99
N ALA A 57 4.42 10.52 -1.29
CA ALA A 57 5.29 10.35 -0.13
C ALA A 57 6.78 10.32 -0.52
N ARG A 58 7.13 10.07 -1.79
CA ARG A 58 8.51 9.80 -2.25
C ARG A 58 9.60 10.72 -1.68
N PRO A 59 9.40 12.04 -1.56
CA PRO A 59 10.39 12.93 -0.95
C PRO A 59 10.67 12.63 0.53
N GLU A 60 9.69 12.11 1.28
CA GLU A 60 9.77 11.91 2.73
C GLU A 60 10.56 10.64 3.09
N TRP A 61 10.25 9.51 2.46
CA TRP A 61 10.93 8.23 2.75
C TRP A 61 12.27 8.06 2.05
N THR A 62 12.60 8.93 1.08
CA THR A 62 13.98 9.04 0.57
C THR A 62 14.89 9.85 1.49
N ALA A 63 14.32 10.66 2.39
CA ALA A 63 15.08 11.49 3.32
C ALA A 63 15.38 10.75 4.65
N VAL A 64 14.36 10.15 5.28
CA VAL A 64 14.49 9.44 6.56
C VAL A 64 13.48 8.28 6.62
N THR A 65 13.90 7.15 7.18
CA THR A 65 13.04 6.01 7.54
C THR A 65 13.27 5.62 9.01
N PHE A 66 12.55 4.62 9.50
CA PHE A 66 12.61 4.19 10.91
C PHE A 66 13.92 3.46 11.26
N GLU A 67 14.30 3.54 12.54
CA GLU A 67 15.50 2.91 13.07
C GLU A 67 15.43 1.37 12.94
N GLY A 68 16.53 0.76 12.52
CA GLY A 68 16.62 -0.69 12.33
C GLY A 68 16.01 -1.21 11.03
N ASN A 69 15.56 -0.33 10.13
CA ASN A 69 15.12 -0.71 8.80
C ASN A 69 16.28 -1.36 8.01
N GLN A 70 16.06 -2.60 7.55
CA GLN A 70 17.02 -3.37 6.74
C GLN A 70 16.66 -3.39 5.25
N CYS A 71 15.55 -2.77 4.87
CA CYS A 71 15.05 -2.74 3.50
C CYS A 71 15.47 -1.46 2.79
N ASN A 72 15.71 -1.56 1.48
CA ASN A 72 15.80 -0.38 0.62
C ASN A 72 14.38 0.14 0.37
N VAL A 73 14.05 1.32 0.88
CA VAL A 73 12.67 1.81 0.81
C VAL A 73 12.21 2.04 -0.63
N THR A 74 13.09 2.51 -1.51
CA THR A 74 12.83 2.65 -2.96
C THR A 74 12.42 1.34 -3.61
N GLU A 75 13.10 0.25 -3.25
CA GLU A 75 12.80 -1.10 -3.75
C GLU A 75 11.45 -1.58 -3.21
N VAL A 76 11.20 -1.43 -1.90
CA VAL A 76 9.93 -1.79 -1.25
C VAL A 76 8.75 -1.12 -1.93
N ALA A 77 8.83 0.18 -2.18
CA ALA A 77 7.75 0.90 -2.85
C ALA A 77 7.59 0.55 -4.33
N GLY A 78 8.68 0.23 -5.03
CA GLY A 78 8.61 -0.27 -6.40
C GLY A 78 7.87 -1.61 -6.49
N GLU A 79 8.13 -2.51 -5.55
CA GLU A 79 7.44 -3.79 -5.42
C GLU A 79 5.94 -3.60 -5.06
N ILE A 80 5.62 -2.69 -4.12
CA ILE A 80 4.23 -2.33 -3.80
C ILE A 80 3.52 -1.79 -5.05
N THR A 81 4.13 -0.83 -5.75
CA THR A 81 3.58 -0.21 -6.95
C THR A 81 3.29 -1.27 -8.02
N SER A 82 4.24 -2.17 -8.29
CA SER A 82 4.11 -3.22 -9.30
C SER A 82 2.93 -4.17 -9.02
N VAL A 83 2.75 -4.59 -7.77
CA VAL A 83 1.64 -5.48 -7.39
C VAL A 83 0.29 -4.76 -7.46
N VAL A 84 0.24 -3.50 -7.04
CA VAL A 84 -1.00 -2.71 -7.00
C VAL A 84 -1.44 -2.31 -8.42
N GLU A 85 -0.53 -1.94 -9.31
CA GLU A 85 -0.82 -1.70 -10.74
C GLU A 85 -1.44 -2.94 -11.39
N ALA A 86 -0.91 -4.13 -11.10
CA ALA A 86 -1.47 -5.39 -11.59
C ALA A 86 -2.91 -5.61 -11.06
N ALA A 87 -3.17 -5.30 -9.78
CA ALA A 87 -4.52 -5.40 -9.20
C ALA A 87 -5.53 -4.45 -9.87
N VAL A 88 -5.13 -3.20 -10.13
CA VAL A 88 -5.94 -2.21 -10.87
C VAL A 88 -6.25 -2.72 -12.28
N TYR A 89 -5.24 -3.22 -12.99
CA TYR A 89 -5.40 -3.77 -14.34
C TYR A 89 -6.38 -4.96 -14.38
N VAL A 90 -6.21 -5.93 -13.48
CA VAL A 90 -7.08 -7.12 -13.40
C VAL A 90 -8.53 -6.74 -13.16
N LYS A 91 -8.82 -5.78 -12.27
CA LYS A 91 -10.20 -5.35 -12.03
C LYS A 91 -10.81 -4.65 -13.26
N GLY A 92 -10.03 -3.87 -14.01
CA GLY A 92 -10.46 -3.31 -15.29
C GLY A 92 -10.95 -4.38 -16.28
N ILE A 93 -10.22 -5.51 -16.38
CA ILE A 93 -10.62 -6.66 -17.19
C ILE A 93 -11.92 -7.29 -16.66
N LEU A 94 -12.00 -7.56 -15.36
CA LEU A 94 -13.17 -8.20 -14.75
C LEU A 94 -14.46 -7.39 -14.94
N HIS A 95 -14.39 -6.06 -14.84
CA HIS A 95 -15.52 -5.18 -15.11
C HIS A 95 -15.93 -5.17 -16.60
N HIS A 96 -14.97 -5.28 -17.52
CA HIS A 96 -15.30 -5.34 -18.96
C HIS A 96 -15.94 -6.68 -19.38
N HIS A 97 -15.69 -7.76 -18.64
CA HIS A 97 -16.27 -9.07 -18.92
C HIS A 97 -17.59 -9.36 -18.18
N ASN A 98 -18.04 -8.46 -17.29
CA ASN A 98 -19.28 -8.63 -16.51
C ASN A 98 -20.00 -7.27 -16.32
N PRO A 99 -20.63 -6.72 -17.37
CA PRO A 99 -21.31 -5.42 -17.33
C PRO A 99 -22.60 -5.41 -16.50
#